data_AF-A0ABC9WKK0-F1
#
_entry.id   AF-A0ABC9WKK0-F1
#
_cell.length_a   1.000
_cell.length_b   1.000
_cell.length_c   1.000
_cell.angle_alpha   90.00
_cell.angle_beta   90.00
_cell.angle_gamma   90.00
#
_symmetry.space_group_name_H-M   'P 1'
#
loop_
_entity.id
_entity.type
_entity.pdbx_description
1 polymer ?
#
loop_
_entity_poly.entity_id
_entity_poly.type
_entity_poly.pdbx_seq_one_letter_code
_entity_poly.pdbx_strand_id
1 'polypeptide(L)'
;MDEELTESLWVRIKGRAGAGDITAGVCYRPPDQGDRADGALYRQIGAASRSQALVLMGDFNHPDICWRDNAAGHKQSRKFLECVNDNFLLQVIEEPMRRGAMLDLVLTNKEGLIGDVKLKGSLGCSDHEMVEFKILRAVRRAHSKLTTLDFSRADSGLFRDLLGRIPWDKALEGRGAQDSWLIFKGHLLQAQERCIPTKRKSSKNTKRPPWMNKELLGKVKQNKEAYRGWKQGQVAWEEYRETVRSAREQLRKAKALIEISLARDVKDNKKSFYRYVSDKRRTSENVGPLQNETGDLVTQDMEKAEVLNDFFASVFTSKCGLSHTAQVTEGRDWENAEPPTVGEDQV
;
A
#
# COMPACT_ATOMS: atom_id res chain seq x y z
N MET A 1 22.75 18.06 11.91
CA MET A 1 21.59 18.89 11.58
C MET A 1 20.39 18.01 11.89
N ASP A 2 19.72 18.25 13.02
CA ASP A 2 18.56 17.46 13.42
C ASP A 2 17.42 17.72 12.43
N GLU A 3 17.14 16.77 11.56
CA GLU A 3 15.87 16.74 10.82
C GLU A 3 14.77 16.51 11.86
N GLU A 4 14.04 17.56 12.18
CA GLU A 4 12.90 17.47 13.09
C GLU A 4 11.78 16.65 12.45
N LEU A 5 11.30 15.67 13.21
CA LEU A 5 10.29 14.71 12.79
C LEU A 5 8.93 15.41 12.66
N THR A 6 8.62 15.91 11.47
CA THR A 6 7.25 16.24 11.07
C THR A 6 6.55 14.95 10.61
N GLU A 7 5.35 14.67 11.10
CA GLU A 7 4.55 13.53 10.61
C GLU A 7 3.87 13.88 9.28
N SER A 8 4.65 13.87 8.20
CA SER A 8 4.19 14.18 6.85
C SER A 8 4.66 13.17 5.82
N LEU A 9 3.81 12.89 4.83
CA LEU A 9 4.12 12.06 3.68
C LEU A 9 3.80 12.85 2.40
N TRP A 10 4.79 12.96 1.52
CA TRP A 10 4.66 13.68 0.26
C TRP A 10 4.87 12.74 -0.93
N VAL A 11 3.96 12.77 -1.88
CA VAL A 11 4.05 11.99 -3.11
C VAL A 11 3.84 12.87 -4.33
N ARG A 12 4.62 12.64 -5.38
CA ARG A 12 4.47 13.32 -6.66
C ARG A 12 3.73 12.41 -7.65
N ILE A 13 2.50 12.78 -7.97
CA ILE A 13 1.67 12.10 -8.96
C ILE A 13 2.02 12.66 -10.34
N LYS A 14 2.85 11.91 -11.07
CA LYS A 14 3.33 12.30 -12.40
C LYS A 14 2.21 12.48 -13.40
N GLY A 15 2.30 13.59 -14.14
CA GLY A 15 1.44 13.85 -15.28
C GLY A 15 1.89 13.23 -16.58
N ARG A 16 1.01 13.24 -17.58
CA ARG A 16 1.46 13.13 -18.98
C ARG A 16 2.19 14.41 -19.39
N ALA A 17 3.01 14.32 -20.43
CA ALA A 17 3.66 15.47 -21.05
C ALA A 17 2.67 16.62 -21.26
N GLY A 18 3.02 17.80 -20.72
CA GLY A 18 2.21 19.02 -20.82
C GLY A 18 1.09 19.20 -19.78
N ALA A 19 0.73 18.16 -19.01
CA ALA A 19 -0.38 18.21 -18.06
C ALA A 19 0.02 18.51 -16.61
N GLY A 20 1.31 18.73 -16.34
CA GLY A 20 1.87 19.04 -15.02
C GLY A 20 1.88 17.88 -14.03
N ASP A 21 2.77 17.93 -13.05
CA ASP A 21 2.74 16.99 -11.93
C ASP A 21 1.79 17.50 -10.83
N ILE A 22 1.21 16.59 -10.06
CA ILE A 22 0.45 16.93 -8.85
C ILE A 22 1.28 16.50 -7.66
N THR A 23 1.58 17.42 -6.76
CA THR A 23 2.13 17.11 -5.45
C THR A 23 0.96 16.81 -4.51
N ALA A 24 0.97 15.66 -3.86
CA ALA A 24 0.00 15.32 -2.84
C ALA A 24 0.71 15.10 -1.50
N GLY A 25 0.22 15.76 -0.44
CA GLY A 25 0.76 15.67 0.91
C GLY A 25 -0.28 15.19 1.89
N VAL A 26 0.09 14.30 2.79
CA VAL A 26 -0.69 13.98 4.00
C VAL A 26 0.12 14.44 5.21
N CYS A 27 -0.48 15.23 6.10
CA CYS A 27 0.19 15.72 7.31
C CYS A 27 -0.65 15.40 8.55
N TYR A 28 0.01 15.06 9.64
CA TYR A 28 -0.57 15.04 10.97
C TYR A 28 0.20 16.02 11.85
N ARG A 29 -0.52 16.96 12.48
CA ARG A 29 0.05 17.86 13.49
C ARG A 29 -0.61 17.56 14.83
N PRO A 30 0.14 17.02 15.82
CA PRO A 30 -0.36 16.82 17.17
C PRO A 30 -0.89 18.12 17.80
N PRO A 31 -1.91 18.06 18.67
CA PRO A 31 -2.51 19.25 19.28
C PRO A 31 -1.54 20.06 20.15
N ASP A 32 -0.58 19.39 20.79
CA ASP A 32 0.43 19.96 21.68
C ASP A 32 1.80 20.17 21.01
N GLN A 33 1.85 20.18 19.67
CA GLN A 33 3.08 20.40 18.92
C GLN A 33 3.70 21.78 19.21
N GLY A 34 5.02 21.80 19.39
CA GLY A 34 5.79 23.02 19.66
C GLY A 34 6.06 23.87 18.42
N ASP A 35 6.29 25.17 18.64
CA ASP A 35 6.49 26.18 17.58
C ASP A 35 7.61 25.85 16.57
N ARG A 36 8.66 25.12 17.00
CA ARG A 36 9.79 24.75 16.13
C ARG A 36 9.38 23.70 15.09
N ALA A 37 8.67 22.65 15.52
CA ALA A 37 8.12 21.61 14.65
C ALA A 37 7.02 22.16 13.72
N ASP A 38 6.16 23.05 14.24
CA ASP A 38 5.21 23.81 13.40
C ASP A 38 5.93 24.58 12.29
N GLY A 39 7.03 25.27 12.62
CA GLY A 39 7.85 25.97 11.63
C GLY A 39 8.50 25.06 10.57
N ALA A 40 8.89 23.83 10.94
CA ALA A 40 9.37 22.83 9.98
C ALA A 40 8.25 22.39 9.03
N LEU A 41 7.06 22.09 9.55
CA LEU A 41 5.89 21.73 8.76
C LEU A 41 5.49 22.86 7.79
N TYR A 42 5.46 24.10 8.25
CA TYR A 42 5.09 25.26 7.42
C TYR A 42 6.09 25.49 6.29
N ARG A 43 7.39 25.25 6.52
CA ARG A 43 8.41 25.29 5.45
C ARG A 43 8.19 24.20 4.41
N GLN A 44 7.80 22.98 4.81
CA GLN A 44 7.46 21.91 3.87
C GLN A 44 6.23 22.27 3.03
N ILE A 45 5.18 22.79 3.69
CA ILE A 45 3.97 23.28 3.01
C ILE A 45 4.33 24.38 2.01
N GLY A 46 5.15 25.35 2.40
CA GLY A 46 5.59 26.44 1.54
C GLY A 46 6.56 26.06 0.42
N ALA A 47 7.26 24.93 0.55
CA ALA A 47 8.01 24.34 -0.56
C ALA A 47 7.06 23.61 -1.53
N ALA A 48 6.10 22.85 -1.00
CA ALA A 48 5.14 22.09 -1.78
C ALA A 48 4.15 22.98 -2.55
N SER A 49 3.75 24.13 -1.97
CA SER A 49 2.82 25.12 -2.57
C SER A 49 3.33 25.70 -3.89
N ARG A 50 4.65 25.70 -4.12
CA ARG A 50 5.28 26.13 -5.38
C ARG A 50 5.10 25.13 -6.52
N SER A 51 4.55 23.95 -6.23
CA SER A 51 4.21 22.97 -7.27
C SER A 51 3.06 23.49 -8.13
N GLN A 52 3.04 23.09 -9.41
CA GLN A 52 1.97 23.50 -10.34
C GLN A 52 0.55 23.13 -9.86
N ALA A 53 0.43 22.03 -9.12
CA ALA A 53 -0.80 21.59 -8.49
C ALA A 53 -0.47 20.89 -7.17
N LEU A 54 -1.11 21.32 -6.10
CA LEU A 54 -0.95 20.78 -4.76
C LEU A 54 -2.29 20.29 -4.21
N VAL A 55 -2.30 19.09 -3.61
CA VAL A 55 -3.37 18.61 -2.73
C VAL A 55 -2.74 18.25 -1.39
N LEU A 56 -3.04 19.01 -0.35
CA LEU A 56 -2.57 18.75 1.00
C LEU A 56 -3.77 18.35 1.86
N MET A 57 -3.63 17.30 2.66
CA MET A 57 -4.72 16.81 3.51
C MET A 57 -4.20 16.28 4.84
N GLY A 58 -5.09 16.21 5.83
CA GLY A 58 -4.82 15.56 7.10
C GLY A 58 -5.33 16.36 8.29
N ASP A 59 -4.95 15.96 9.50
CA ASP A 59 -5.42 16.55 10.75
C ASP A 59 -4.38 17.52 11.30
N PHE A 60 -4.77 18.79 11.37
CA PHE A 60 -3.90 19.89 11.79
C PHE A 60 -4.15 20.37 13.21
N ASN A 61 -5.21 19.87 13.89
CA ASN A 61 -5.53 20.21 15.28
C ASN A 61 -5.56 21.74 15.60
N HIS A 62 -6.12 22.56 14.70
CA HIS A 62 -6.35 24.00 14.91
C HIS A 62 -7.86 24.31 15.04
N PRO A 63 -8.49 24.02 16.21
CA PRO A 63 -9.95 24.09 16.39
C PRO A 63 -10.54 25.50 16.33
N ASP A 64 -9.73 26.52 16.61
CA ASP A 64 -10.16 27.91 16.79
C ASP A 64 -10.05 28.74 15.50
N ILE A 65 -9.71 28.11 14.38
CA ILE A 65 -9.70 28.77 13.07
C ILE A 65 -11.14 28.89 12.56
N CYS A 66 -11.58 30.14 12.37
CA CYS A 66 -12.76 30.45 11.60
C CYS A 66 -12.38 30.63 10.13
N TRP A 67 -12.61 29.60 9.31
CA TRP A 67 -12.33 29.64 7.88
C TRP A 67 -13.22 30.62 7.10
N ARG A 68 -14.43 30.89 7.60
CA ARG A 68 -15.35 31.86 6.99
C ARG A 68 -14.86 33.29 7.15
N ASP A 69 -14.41 33.64 8.35
CA ASP A 69 -13.99 34.99 8.69
C ASP A 69 -12.46 35.18 8.53
N ASN A 70 -11.75 34.13 8.10
CA ASN A 70 -10.30 34.08 7.99
C ASN A 70 -9.59 34.58 9.26
N ALA A 71 -10.00 34.08 10.42
CA ALA A 71 -9.51 34.52 11.73
C ALA A 71 -9.20 33.34 12.64
N ALA A 72 -8.26 33.52 13.56
CA ALA A 72 -7.92 32.54 14.59
C ALA A 72 -7.60 33.21 15.93
N GLY A 73 -8.00 32.59 17.03
CA GLY A 73 -7.83 33.14 18.38
C GLY A 73 -6.45 32.89 18.96
N HIS A 74 -5.94 31.68 18.80
CA HIS A 74 -4.65 31.22 19.31
C HIS A 74 -3.50 31.61 18.38
N LYS A 75 -2.34 31.92 18.99
CA LYS A 75 -1.12 32.30 18.26
C LYS A 75 -0.67 31.25 17.25
N GLN A 76 -0.71 29.97 17.61
CA GLN A 76 -0.29 28.87 16.71
C GLN A 76 -1.23 28.74 15.51
N SER A 77 -2.53 28.77 15.75
CA SER A 77 -3.56 28.75 14.70
C SER A 77 -3.48 29.97 13.77
N ARG A 78 -3.14 31.15 14.30
CA ARG A 78 -2.84 32.34 13.47
C ARG A 78 -1.62 32.13 12.57
N LYS A 79 -0.52 31.59 13.10
CA LYS A 79 0.67 31.29 12.28
C LYS A 79 0.37 30.29 11.17
N PHE A 80 -0.43 29.26 11.47
CA PHE A 80 -0.86 28.30 10.45
C PHE A 80 -1.73 28.97 9.39
N LEU A 81 -2.70 29.79 9.80
CA LEU A 81 -3.58 30.52 8.88
C LEU A 81 -2.81 31.51 8.00
N GLU A 82 -1.84 32.23 8.58
CA GLU A 82 -0.87 33.06 7.84
C GLU A 82 -0.12 32.22 6.81
N CYS A 83 0.43 31.05 7.20
CA CYS A 83 1.10 30.15 6.27
C CYS A 83 0.18 29.70 5.13
N VAL A 84 -1.08 29.37 5.40
CA VAL A 84 -2.06 28.98 4.37
C VAL A 84 -2.30 30.14 3.39
N ASN A 85 -2.50 31.35 3.92
CA ASN A 85 -2.76 32.56 3.14
C ASN A 85 -1.54 32.99 2.30
N ASP A 86 -0.34 33.00 2.88
CA ASP A 86 0.91 33.35 2.20
C ASP A 86 1.24 32.40 1.05
N ASN A 87 0.72 31.17 1.11
CA ASN A 87 0.89 30.14 0.10
C ASN A 87 -0.31 29.99 -0.84
N PHE A 88 -1.29 30.89 -0.75
CA PHE A 88 -2.50 30.88 -1.59
C PHE A 88 -3.24 29.53 -1.57
N LEU A 89 -3.28 28.89 -0.40
CA LEU A 89 -3.94 27.60 -0.22
C LEU A 89 -5.41 27.82 0.12
N LEU A 90 -6.27 27.09 -0.59
CA LEU A 90 -7.71 27.10 -0.44
C LEU A 90 -8.15 25.88 0.36
N GLN A 91 -8.92 26.09 1.43
CA GLN A 91 -9.66 25.04 2.11
C GLN A 91 -10.89 24.66 1.28
N VAL A 92 -11.04 23.37 0.96
CA VAL A 92 -12.16 22.87 0.13
C VAL A 92 -13.28 22.23 0.93
N ILE A 93 -13.09 22.01 2.24
CA ILE A 93 -14.14 21.52 3.12
C ILE A 93 -14.96 22.73 3.60
N GLU A 94 -16.26 22.74 3.29
CA GLU A 94 -17.17 23.84 3.68
C GLU A 94 -17.97 23.53 4.96
N GLU A 95 -18.24 22.25 5.25
CA GLU A 95 -19.01 21.82 6.43
C GLU A 95 -18.08 21.40 7.59
N PRO A 96 -18.29 21.88 8.82
CA PRO A 96 -17.51 21.47 9.98
C PRO A 96 -17.72 19.97 10.32
N MET A 97 -16.65 19.24 10.58
CA MET A 97 -16.71 17.78 10.83
C MET A 97 -16.84 17.40 12.31
N ARG A 98 -16.48 18.27 13.27
CA ARG A 98 -16.38 17.92 14.70
C ARG A 98 -16.99 18.99 15.60
N ARG A 99 -18.20 18.81 16.14
CA ARG A 99 -18.82 19.73 17.14
C ARG A 99 -18.70 21.24 16.78
N GLY A 100 -18.66 21.59 15.49
CA GLY A 100 -18.47 22.97 15.00
C GLY A 100 -17.03 23.37 14.63
N ALA A 101 -16.01 22.55 14.91
CA ALA A 101 -14.61 22.78 14.55
C ALA A 101 -14.17 21.91 13.36
N MET A 102 -13.32 22.46 12.50
CA MET A 102 -12.75 21.81 11.31
C MET A 102 -11.27 21.55 11.55
N LEU A 103 -10.92 20.29 11.88
CA LEU A 103 -9.55 19.90 12.24
C LEU A 103 -8.86 19.16 11.10
N ASP A 104 -9.57 18.24 10.45
CA ASP A 104 -9.11 17.64 9.22
C ASP A 104 -9.38 18.59 8.06
N LEU A 105 -8.33 18.94 7.36
CA LEU A 105 -8.34 19.94 6.30
C LEU A 105 -7.99 19.28 4.96
N VAL A 106 -8.53 19.85 3.88
CA VAL A 106 -8.07 19.55 2.52
C VAL A 106 -7.76 20.88 1.84
N LEU A 107 -6.47 21.13 1.66
CA LEU A 107 -5.93 22.37 1.11
C LEU A 107 -5.46 22.16 -0.33
N THR A 108 -5.70 23.13 -1.22
CA THR A 108 -5.21 23.12 -2.61
C THR A 108 -4.72 24.50 -3.02
N ASN A 109 -3.66 24.58 -3.81
CA ASN A 109 -3.21 25.85 -4.42
C ASN A 109 -3.90 26.14 -5.77
N LYS A 110 -4.79 25.25 -6.21
CA LYS A 110 -5.45 25.33 -7.51
C LYS A 110 -6.94 25.09 -7.37
N GLU A 111 -7.72 26.11 -7.72
CA GLU A 111 -9.17 26.02 -7.78
C GLU A 111 -9.63 25.02 -8.85
N GLY A 112 -10.70 24.29 -8.56
CA GLY A 112 -11.25 23.25 -9.44
C GLY A 112 -10.40 21.98 -9.58
N LEU A 113 -9.24 21.89 -8.90
CA LEU A 113 -8.44 20.66 -8.85
C LEU A 113 -9.13 19.56 -8.02
N ILE A 114 -9.89 19.94 -7.01
CA ILE A 114 -10.62 19.04 -6.13
C ILE A 114 -12.12 19.25 -6.36
N GLY A 115 -12.87 18.16 -6.46
CA GLY A 115 -14.33 18.20 -6.59
C GLY A 115 -15.00 16.99 -5.94
N ASP A 116 -16.33 16.98 -5.94
CA ASP A 116 -17.16 15.94 -5.30
C ASP A 116 -16.76 15.65 -3.84
N VAL A 117 -16.48 16.68 -3.05
CA VAL A 117 -16.14 16.55 -1.63
C VAL A 117 -17.38 16.06 -0.86
N LYS A 118 -17.24 14.97 -0.12
CA LYS A 118 -18.31 14.29 0.62
C LYS A 118 -17.80 13.76 1.94
N LEU A 119 -18.55 14.02 3.00
CA LEU A 119 -18.31 13.41 4.30
C LEU A 119 -18.96 12.02 4.35
N LYS A 120 -18.16 11.00 4.67
CA LYS A 120 -18.50 9.58 4.64
C LYS A 120 -18.55 8.95 6.04
N GLY A 121 -18.94 9.69 7.06
CA GLY A 121 -19.07 9.16 8.42
C GLY A 121 -17.78 8.59 9.00
N SER A 122 -17.86 8.10 10.22
CA SER A 122 -16.64 7.64 10.90
C SER A 122 -16.22 6.26 10.45
N LEU A 123 -14.90 6.06 10.42
CA LEU A 123 -14.33 4.74 10.24
C LEU A 123 -14.39 3.96 11.56
N GLY A 124 -15.39 3.10 11.72
CA GLY A 124 -15.54 2.26 12.90
C GLY A 124 -16.01 3.03 14.12
N CYS A 125 -15.17 3.13 15.16
CA CYS A 125 -15.45 3.91 16.37
C CYS A 125 -14.63 5.20 16.45
N SER A 126 -13.97 5.59 15.35
CA SER A 126 -13.24 6.85 15.29
C SER A 126 -14.21 8.01 15.52
N ASP A 127 -13.74 9.04 16.19
CA ASP A 127 -14.39 10.32 16.32
C ASP A 127 -14.15 11.24 15.10
N HIS A 128 -13.31 10.83 14.15
CA HIS A 128 -13.09 11.51 12.87
C HIS A 128 -14.08 11.04 11.80
N GLU A 129 -14.58 11.99 11.00
CA GLU A 129 -15.36 11.68 9.80
C GLU A 129 -14.44 11.47 8.59
N MET A 130 -14.76 10.49 7.75
CA MET A 130 -14.02 10.28 6.50
C MET A 130 -14.35 11.37 5.48
N VAL A 131 -13.34 12.00 4.91
CA VAL A 131 -13.50 12.89 3.76
C VAL A 131 -13.23 12.11 2.48
N GLU A 132 -14.23 12.01 1.61
CA GLU A 132 -14.06 11.55 0.23
C GLU A 132 -14.05 12.76 -0.69
N PHE A 133 -13.09 12.83 -1.61
CA PHE A 133 -13.08 13.82 -2.66
C PHE A 133 -12.46 13.22 -3.93
N LYS A 134 -12.59 13.93 -5.05
CA LYS A 134 -11.98 13.57 -6.32
C LYS A 134 -10.96 14.62 -6.71
N ILE A 135 -9.76 14.18 -7.08
CA ILE A 135 -8.78 15.02 -7.76
C ILE A 135 -9.17 15.02 -9.25
N LEU A 136 -9.71 16.14 -9.70
CA LEU A 136 -10.20 16.35 -11.05
C LEU A 136 -9.04 16.56 -12.01
N ARG A 137 -8.88 15.61 -12.93
CA ARG A 137 -7.86 15.67 -13.97
C ARG A 137 -8.34 15.03 -15.25
N ALA A 138 -8.10 15.68 -16.38
CA ALA A 138 -8.29 15.09 -17.69
C ALA A 138 -7.25 13.99 -17.91
N VAL A 139 -7.64 12.74 -17.67
CA VAL A 139 -6.79 11.56 -17.90
C VAL A 139 -7.44 10.70 -18.98
N ARG A 140 -6.75 10.48 -20.11
CA ARG A 140 -7.06 9.32 -20.96
C ARG A 140 -6.69 8.09 -20.14
N ARG A 141 -7.71 7.40 -19.63
CA ARG A 141 -7.59 6.17 -18.83
C ARG A 141 -6.72 5.19 -19.61
N ALA A 142 -5.42 5.12 -19.29
CA ALA A 142 -4.63 3.99 -19.70
C ALA A 142 -5.21 2.83 -18.90
N HIS A 143 -5.94 1.94 -19.57
CA HIS A 143 -6.21 0.64 -18.99
C HIS A 143 -4.84 0.03 -18.74
N SER A 144 -4.43 -0.07 -17.47
CA SER A 144 -3.32 -0.92 -17.10
C SER A 144 -3.73 -2.33 -17.49
N LYS A 145 -3.39 -2.72 -18.72
CA LYS A 145 -3.61 -4.07 -19.25
C LYS A 145 -2.54 -4.96 -18.61
N LEU A 146 -2.64 -5.17 -17.29
CA LEU A 146 -1.74 -6.09 -16.62
C LEU A 146 -2.11 -7.50 -17.06
N THR A 147 -1.33 -8.06 -17.97
CA THR A 147 -1.39 -9.45 -18.39
C THR A 147 -0.50 -10.27 -17.46
N THR A 148 -1.01 -11.41 -17.00
CA THR A 148 -0.23 -12.37 -16.20
C THR A 148 -0.32 -13.74 -16.85
N LEU A 149 0.69 -14.57 -16.70
CA LEU A 149 0.63 -15.96 -17.18
C LEU A 149 -0.49 -16.74 -16.48
N ASP A 150 -1.20 -17.56 -17.25
CA ASP A 150 -2.29 -18.40 -16.76
C ASP A 150 -1.84 -19.85 -16.58
N PHE A 151 -1.09 -20.12 -15.50
CA PHE A 151 -0.58 -21.44 -15.19
C PHE A 151 -1.66 -22.53 -15.06
N SER A 152 -2.92 -22.19 -14.80
CA SER A 152 -4.01 -23.18 -14.80
C SER A 152 -4.36 -23.72 -16.18
N ARG A 153 -3.93 -23.05 -17.26
CA ARG A 153 -4.10 -23.47 -18.65
C ARG A 153 -2.77 -23.82 -19.31
N ALA A 154 -1.72 -24.03 -18.53
CA ALA A 154 -0.41 -24.37 -19.06
C ALA A 154 -0.43 -25.79 -19.67
N ASP A 155 0.08 -25.92 -20.89
CA ASP A 155 0.36 -27.22 -21.48
C ASP A 155 1.68 -27.76 -20.91
N SER A 156 1.56 -28.52 -19.83
CA SER A 156 2.71 -29.10 -19.13
C SER A 156 3.40 -30.21 -19.92
N GLY A 157 2.70 -30.84 -20.87
CA GLY A 157 3.27 -31.86 -21.75
C GLY A 157 4.20 -31.20 -22.76
N LEU A 158 3.68 -30.23 -23.51
CA LEU A 158 4.46 -29.45 -24.48
C LEU A 158 5.65 -28.73 -23.82
N PHE A 159 5.47 -28.20 -22.61
CA PHE A 159 6.55 -27.55 -21.87
C PHE A 159 7.71 -28.51 -21.56
N ARG A 160 7.38 -29.74 -21.14
CA ARG A 160 8.37 -30.79 -20.87
C ARG A 160 9.08 -31.22 -22.15
N ASP A 161 8.33 -31.39 -23.25
CA ASP A 161 8.89 -31.79 -24.54
C ASP A 161 9.85 -30.75 -25.10
N LEU A 162 9.49 -29.46 -25.02
CA LEU A 162 10.35 -28.37 -25.49
C LEU A 162 11.67 -28.29 -24.72
N LEU A 163 11.63 -28.49 -23.40
CA LEU A 163 12.85 -28.50 -22.58
C LEU A 163 13.64 -29.81 -22.70
N GLY A 164 12.97 -30.94 -22.90
CA GLY A 164 13.60 -32.25 -23.04
C GLY A 164 14.30 -32.46 -24.40
N ARG A 165 13.91 -31.71 -25.43
CA ARG A 165 14.55 -31.75 -26.77
C ARG A 165 15.87 -30.99 -26.85
N ILE A 166 16.21 -30.20 -25.84
CA ILE A 166 17.43 -29.40 -25.84
C ILE A 166 18.60 -30.30 -25.44
N PRO A 167 19.67 -30.37 -26.26
CA PRO A 167 20.89 -31.09 -25.89
C PRO A 167 21.67 -30.25 -24.87
N TRP A 168 21.27 -30.36 -23.59
CA TRP A 168 21.82 -29.58 -22.48
C TRP A 168 23.30 -29.81 -22.26
N ASP A 169 23.77 -31.03 -22.53
CA ASP A 169 25.17 -31.42 -22.54
C ASP A 169 25.99 -30.50 -23.44
N LYS A 170 25.56 -30.30 -24.69
CA LYS A 170 26.24 -29.42 -25.66
C LYS A 170 25.96 -27.94 -25.44
N ALA A 171 24.76 -27.60 -24.98
CA ALA A 171 24.36 -26.22 -24.77
C ALA A 171 25.17 -25.54 -23.64
N LEU A 172 25.56 -26.34 -22.65
CA LEU A 172 26.25 -25.87 -21.44
C LEU A 172 27.75 -26.22 -21.43
N GLU A 173 28.24 -26.99 -22.40
CA GLU A 173 29.65 -27.42 -22.48
C GLU A 173 30.62 -26.23 -22.53
N GLY A 174 31.65 -26.25 -21.69
CA GLY A 174 32.71 -25.25 -21.67
C GLY A 174 32.28 -23.86 -21.19
N ARG A 175 31.09 -23.71 -20.61
CA ARG A 175 30.56 -22.41 -20.17
C ARG A 175 30.63 -22.22 -18.65
N GLY A 176 30.86 -20.98 -18.23
CA GLY A 176 30.77 -20.59 -16.83
C GLY A 176 29.34 -20.66 -16.30
N ALA A 177 29.18 -20.63 -14.97
CA ALA A 177 27.88 -20.73 -14.31
C ALA A 177 26.88 -19.65 -14.77
N GLN A 178 27.35 -18.42 -14.98
CA GLN A 178 26.50 -17.31 -15.40
C GLN A 178 25.99 -17.48 -16.84
N ASP A 179 26.86 -17.86 -17.77
CA ASP A 179 26.50 -18.09 -19.17
C ASP A 179 25.55 -19.28 -19.29
N SER A 180 25.82 -20.34 -18.54
CA SER A 180 24.95 -21.52 -18.44
C SER A 180 23.55 -21.15 -17.92
N TRP A 181 23.47 -20.30 -16.90
CA TRP A 181 22.19 -19.80 -16.38
C TRP A 181 21.42 -18.97 -17.41
N LEU A 182 22.08 -18.08 -18.15
CA LEU A 182 21.42 -17.26 -19.17
C LEU A 182 20.83 -18.12 -20.30
N ILE A 183 21.56 -19.15 -20.73
CA ILE A 183 21.09 -20.10 -21.75
C ILE A 183 19.88 -20.89 -21.25
N PHE A 184 19.97 -21.43 -20.03
CA PHE A 184 18.87 -22.14 -19.40
C PHE A 184 17.62 -21.24 -19.26
N LYS A 185 17.79 -20.03 -18.71
CA LYS A 185 16.73 -19.04 -18.54
C LYS A 185 16.10 -18.67 -19.88
N GLY A 186 16.90 -18.49 -20.93
CA GLY A 186 16.42 -18.18 -22.27
C GLY A 186 15.49 -19.27 -22.82
N HIS A 187 15.94 -20.53 -22.77
CA HIS A 187 15.12 -21.67 -23.21
C HIS A 187 13.88 -21.88 -22.35
N LEU A 188 13.98 -21.69 -21.03
CA LEU A 188 12.85 -21.77 -20.11
C LEU A 188 11.78 -20.71 -20.44
N LEU A 189 12.19 -19.47 -20.69
CA LEU A 189 11.28 -18.39 -21.04
C LEU A 189 10.62 -18.59 -22.41
N GLN A 190 11.36 -19.11 -23.40
CA GLN A 190 10.80 -19.47 -24.71
C GLN A 190 9.76 -20.59 -24.60
N ALA A 191 10.03 -21.63 -23.80
CA ALA A 191 9.06 -22.69 -23.53
C ALA A 191 7.84 -22.12 -22.78
N GLN A 192 8.05 -21.21 -21.84
CA GLN A 192 6.99 -20.59 -21.05
C GLN A 192 6.03 -19.77 -21.91
N GLU A 193 6.56 -18.99 -22.85
CA GLU A 193 5.77 -18.18 -23.77
C GLU A 193 4.91 -19.03 -24.72
N ARG A 194 5.42 -20.18 -25.15
CA ARG A 194 4.70 -21.10 -26.05
C ARG A 194 3.65 -21.94 -25.35
N CYS A 195 3.89 -22.33 -24.10
CA CYS A 195 3.04 -23.30 -23.40
C CYS A 195 2.05 -22.67 -22.43
N ILE A 196 2.26 -21.43 -22.00
CA ILE A 196 1.45 -20.80 -20.97
C ILE A 196 0.73 -19.57 -21.53
N PRO A 197 -0.59 -19.65 -21.79
CA PRO A 197 -1.33 -18.51 -22.30
C PRO A 197 -1.37 -17.37 -21.27
N THR A 198 -1.47 -16.12 -21.75
CA THR A 198 -1.65 -14.96 -20.88
C THR A 198 -3.12 -14.72 -20.56
N LYS A 199 -3.42 -14.34 -19.32
CA LYS A 199 -4.74 -13.84 -18.91
C LYS A 199 -4.68 -12.38 -18.52
N ARG A 200 -5.76 -11.66 -18.81
CA ARG A 200 -5.95 -10.29 -18.32
C ARG A 200 -6.30 -10.35 -16.83
N LYS A 201 -5.60 -9.60 -15.98
CA LYS A 201 -6.15 -9.26 -14.66
C LYS A 201 -7.35 -8.35 -14.87
N SER A 202 -8.55 -8.87 -14.72
CA SER A 202 -9.72 -8.01 -14.54
C SER A 202 -9.65 -7.42 -13.13
N SER A 203 -9.66 -6.08 -13.02
CA SER A 203 -9.80 -5.39 -11.73
C SER A 203 -11.18 -5.60 -11.09
N LYS A 204 -12.12 -6.21 -11.83
CA LYS A 204 -13.54 -6.33 -11.45
C LYS A 204 -13.89 -7.58 -10.66
N ASN A 205 -12.97 -8.51 -10.47
CA ASN A 205 -13.22 -9.64 -9.60
C ASN A 205 -12.65 -9.33 -8.21
N THR A 206 -13.23 -8.36 -7.51
CA THR A 206 -13.21 -8.37 -6.04
C THR A 206 -14.00 -9.61 -5.63
N LYS A 207 -13.33 -10.77 -5.63
CA LYS A 207 -13.87 -11.97 -5.00
C LYS A 207 -14.23 -11.55 -3.59
N ARG A 208 -15.51 -11.72 -3.24
CA ARG A 208 -15.97 -11.45 -1.89
C ARG A 208 -15.10 -12.25 -0.92
N PRO A 209 -14.68 -11.65 0.20
CA PRO A 209 -13.97 -12.41 1.20
C PRO A 209 -14.79 -13.64 1.59
N PRO A 210 -14.17 -14.80 1.87
CA PRO A 210 -14.90 -16.03 2.21
C PRO A 210 -15.87 -15.84 3.39
N TRP A 211 -15.56 -14.91 4.30
CA TRP A 211 -16.38 -14.57 5.47
C TRP A 211 -17.53 -13.62 5.20
N MET A 212 -17.70 -13.13 3.97
CA MET A 212 -18.74 -12.15 3.63
C MET A 212 -19.98 -12.83 3.05
N ASN A 213 -20.92 -13.16 3.92
CA ASN A 213 -22.24 -13.70 3.55
C ASN A 213 -23.29 -12.59 3.30
N LYS A 214 -24.49 -12.98 2.85
CA LYS A 214 -25.59 -12.05 2.53
C LYS A 214 -26.12 -11.29 3.76
N GLU A 215 -26.08 -11.93 4.93
CA GLU A 215 -26.53 -11.36 6.20
C GLU A 215 -25.62 -10.22 6.67
N LEU A 216 -24.30 -10.44 6.66
CA LEU A 216 -23.29 -9.44 7.01
C LEU A 216 -23.33 -8.24 6.06
N LEU A 217 -23.64 -8.46 4.78
CA LEU A 217 -23.89 -7.37 3.82
C LEU A 217 -25.11 -6.54 4.22
N GLY A 218 -26.18 -7.18 4.68
CA GLY A 218 -27.34 -6.52 5.25
C GLY A 218 -26.95 -5.63 6.44
N LYS A 219 -26.10 -6.13 7.34
CA LYS A 219 -25.58 -5.36 8.49
C LYS A 219 -24.73 -4.17 8.08
N VAL A 220 -23.86 -4.33 7.09
CA VAL A 220 -23.08 -3.20 6.53
C VAL A 220 -24.00 -2.15 5.90
N LYS A 221 -25.10 -2.56 5.26
CA LYS A 221 -26.10 -1.63 4.72
C LYS A 221 -26.88 -0.92 5.83
N GLN A 222 -27.29 -1.64 6.87
CA GLN A 222 -27.93 -1.08 8.08
C GLN A 222 -27.03 -0.05 8.75
N ASN A 223 -25.71 -0.29 8.87
CA ASN A 223 -24.78 0.71 9.40
C ASN A 223 -24.77 2.00 8.59
N LYS A 224 -24.83 1.90 7.25
CA LYS A 224 -24.88 3.07 6.36
C LYS A 224 -26.22 3.81 6.48
N GLU A 225 -27.31 3.08 6.62
CA GLU A 225 -28.66 3.63 6.84
C GLU A 225 -28.73 4.36 8.20
N ALA A 226 -28.26 3.72 9.27
CA ALA A 226 -28.19 4.31 10.61
C ALA A 226 -27.29 5.56 10.64
N TYR A 227 -26.16 5.56 9.93
CA TYR A 227 -25.33 6.77 9.80
C TYR A 227 -26.08 7.93 9.13
N ARG A 228 -26.81 7.67 8.04
CA ARG A 228 -27.63 8.70 7.38
C ARG A 228 -28.74 9.23 8.30
N GLY A 229 -29.41 8.34 9.02
CA GLY A 229 -30.44 8.70 9.99
C GLY A 229 -29.88 9.55 11.12
N TRP A 230 -28.72 9.19 11.68
CA TRP A 230 -28.04 9.96 12.71
C TRP A 230 -27.64 11.35 12.21
N LYS A 231 -27.05 11.44 11.01
CA LYS A 231 -26.66 12.72 10.41
C LYS A 231 -27.87 13.64 10.15
N GLN A 232 -29.05 13.08 9.91
CA GLN A 232 -30.30 13.82 9.72
C GLN A 232 -31.05 14.09 11.03
N GLY A 233 -30.48 13.73 12.19
CA GLY A 233 -31.12 13.87 13.50
C GLY A 233 -32.29 12.89 13.75
N GLN A 234 -32.48 11.90 12.89
CA GLN A 234 -33.56 10.90 12.98
C GLN A 234 -33.21 9.72 13.89
N VAL A 235 -31.92 9.51 14.16
CA VAL A 235 -31.41 8.40 14.98
C VAL A 235 -30.50 8.97 16.06
N ALA A 236 -30.68 8.53 17.31
CA ALA A 236 -29.82 8.94 18.41
C ALA A 236 -28.39 8.41 18.23
N TRP A 237 -27.40 9.15 18.75
CA TRP A 237 -25.99 8.74 18.67
C TRP A 237 -25.75 7.36 19.31
N GLU A 238 -26.42 7.08 20.42
CA GLU A 238 -26.32 5.83 21.16
C GLU A 238 -26.79 4.63 20.33
N GLU A 239 -27.90 4.79 19.61
CA GLU A 239 -28.50 3.77 18.75
C GLU A 239 -27.63 3.49 17.52
N TYR A 240 -27.08 4.54 16.90
CA TYR A 240 -26.10 4.41 15.83
C TYR A 240 -24.85 3.67 16.32
N ARG A 241 -24.28 4.09 17.46
CA ARG A 241 -23.08 3.51 18.05
C ARG A 241 -23.26 2.03 18.36
N GLU A 242 -24.42 1.64 18.89
CA GLU A 242 -24.76 0.25 19.16
C GLU A 242 -24.88 -0.59 17.89
N THR A 243 -25.54 -0.05 16.86
CA THR A 243 -25.68 -0.71 15.54
C THR A 243 -24.31 -0.98 14.92
N VAL A 244 -23.41 0.00 14.94
CA VAL A 244 -22.03 -0.14 14.45
C VAL A 244 -21.25 -1.18 15.26
N ARG A 245 -21.35 -1.14 16.60
CA ARG A 245 -20.69 -2.10 17.49
C ARG A 245 -21.14 -3.54 17.21
N SER A 246 -22.45 -3.77 17.14
CA SER A 246 -23.05 -5.07 16.87
C SER A 246 -22.61 -5.64 15.52
N ALA A 247 -22.69 -4.83 14.45
CA ALA A 247 -22.24 -5.23 13.12
C ALA A 247 -20.75 -5.57 13.08
N ARG A 248 -19.91 -4.82 13.81
CA ARG A 248 -18.46 -5.09 13.91
C ARG A 248 -18.17 -6.41 14.61
N GLU A 249 -18.87 -6.70 15.71
CA GLU A 249 -18.73 -7.95 16.44
C GLU A 249 -19.08 -9.14 15.56
N GLN A 250 -20.19 -9.07 14.82
CA GLN A 250 -20.59 -10.13 13.89
C GLN A 250 -19.57 -10.34 12.77
N LEU A 251 -19.00 -9.25 12.24
CA LEU A 251 -17.95 -9.32 11.21
C LEU A 251 -16.69 -10.00 11.74
N ARG A 252 -16.28 -9.68 12.98
CA ARG A 252 -15.14 -10.31 13.65
C ARG A 252 -15.39 -11.79 13.89
N LYS A 253 -16.58 -12.16 14.40
CA LYS A 253 -16.97 -13.56 14.62
C LYS A 253 -16.94 -14.36 13.31
N ALA A 254 -17.52 -13.83 12.24
CA ALA A 254 -17.52 -14.51 10.94
C ALA A 254 -16.12 -14.73 10.37
N LYS A 255 -15.23 -13.74 10.52
CA LYS A 255 -13.83 -13.88 10.12
C LYS A 255 -13.10 -14.93 10.95
N ALA A 256 -13.25 -14.88 12.28
CA ALA A 256 -12.64 -15.83 13.20
C ALA A 256 -13.14 -17.27 12.97
N LEU A 257 -14.43 -17.47 12.70
CA LEU A 257 -15.00 -18.78 12.40
C LEU A 257 -14.35 -19.42 11.17
N ILE A 258 -14.07 -18.64 10.13
CA ILE A 258 -13.38 -19.14 8.95
C ILE A 258 -11.91 -19.47 9.25
N GLU A 259 -11.21 -18.62 10.00
CA GLU A 259 -9.84 -18.90 10.42
C GLU A 259 -9.76 -20.17 11.28
N ILE A 260 -10.73 -20.38 12.19
CA ILE A 260 -10.86 -21.60 13.01
C ILE A 260 -11.15 -22.81 12.13
N SER A 261 -12.10 -22.72 11.17
CA SER A 261 -12.40 -23.83 10.26
C SER A 261 -11.17 -24.22 9.42
N LEU A 262 -10.43 -23.24 8.91
CA LEU A 262 -9.20 -23.46 8.16
C LEU A 262 -8.12 -24.13 9.00
N ALA A 263 -8.02 -23.77 10.29
CA ALA A 263 -7.08 -24.36 11.23
C ALA A 263 -7.45 -25.80 11.63
N ARG A 264 -8.75 -26.08 11.81
CA ARG A 264 -9.26 -27.44 12.10
C ARG A 264 -9.04 -28.38 10.92
N ASP A 265 -9.34 -27.90 9.72
CA ASP A 265 -9.33 -28.71 8.50
C ASP A 265 -7.93 -28.79 7.86
N VAL A 266 -6.86 -28.35 8.54
CA VAL A 266 -5.48 -28.38 7.99
C VAL A 266 -5.07 -29.80 7.63
N LYS A 267 -5.43 -30.79 8.45
CA LYS A 267 -5.03 -32.18 8.22
C LYS A 267 -5.62 -32.73 6.92
N ASP A 268 -6.88 -32.42 6.66
CA ASP A 268 -7.63 -32.93 5.50
C ASP A 268 -7.49 -32.03 4.26
N ASN A 269 -7.31 -30.71 4.44
CA ASN A 269 -7.28 -29.73 3.36
C ASN A 269 -6.14 -28.71 3.52
N LYS A 270 -4.91 -29.22 3.57
CA LYS A 270 -3.65 -28.44 3.62
C LYS A 270 -3.62 -27.29 2.60
N LYS A 271 -4.12 -27.53 1.38
CA LYS A 271 -4.13 -26.56 0.27
C LYS A 271 -4.93 -25.31 0.59
N SER A 272 -6.07 -25.43 1.28
CA SER A 272 -6.92 -24.30 1.63
C SER A 272 -6.27 -23.38 2.67
N PHE A 273 -5.60 -23.97 3.66
CA PHE A 273 -4.87 -23.27 4.71
C PHE A 273 -3.65 -22.54 4.15
N TYR A 274 -2.77 -23.22 3.39
CA TYR A 274 -1.60 -22.58 2.79
C TYR A 274 -1.98 -21.51 1.78
N ARG A 275 -3.10 -21.67 1.05
CA ARG A 275 -3.66 -20.60 0.23
C ARG A 275 -4.05 -19.38 1.06
N TYR A 276 -4.75 -19.57 2.19
CA TYR A 276 -5.11 -18.48 3.10
C TYR A 276 -3.86 -17.76 3.64
N VAL A 277 -2.86 -18.50 4.11
CA VAL A 277 -1.58 -17.95 4.59
C VAL A 277 -0.86 -17.19 3.47
N SER A 278 -0.80 -17.76 2.26
CA SER A 278 -0.18 -17.09 1.11
C SER A 278 -0.89 -15.79 0.75
N ASP A 279 -2.22 -15.76 0.77
CA ASP A 279 -3.01 -14.54 0.52
C ASP A 279 -2.77 -13.46 1.59
N LYS A 280 -2.47 -13.85 2.84
CA LYS A 280 -2.09 -12.92 3.92
C LYS A 280 -0.64 -12.45 3.86
N ARG A 281 0.25 -13.30 3.34
CA ARG A 281 1.67 -12.99 3.11
C ARG A 281 1.91 -12.15 1.85
N ARG A 282 0.87 -11.91 1.03
CA ARG A 282 0.96 -10.91 -0.05
C ARG A 282 1.08 -9.52 0.54
N THR A 283 2.29 -9.12 0.94
CA THR A 283 2.63 -7.71 0.85
C THR A 283 2.46 -7.30 -0.61
N SER A 284 1.74 -6.20 -0.81
CA SER A 284 1.63 -5.56 -2.10
C SER A 284 3.00 -5.00 -2.46
N GLU A 285 3.87 -5.82 -3.02
CA GLU A 285 5.18 -5.38 -3.47
C GLU A 285 5.25 -5.56 -4.99
N ASN A 286 4.74 -4.54 -5.67
CA ASN A 286 5.53 -4.04 -6.77
C ASN A 286 6.50 -3.05 -6.13
N VAL A 287 7.79 -3.32 -6.25
CA VAL A 287 8.80 -2.31 -5.93
C VAL A 287 8.48 -1.08 -6.78
N GLY A 288 8.30 0.06 -6.11
CA GLY A 288 8.07 1.34 -6.77
C GLY A 288 9.22 1.69 -7.71
N PRO A 289 9.08 2.73 -8.53
CA PRO A 289 10.21 3.22 -9.29
C PRO A 289 11.39 3.53 -8.36
N LEU A 290 12.56 3.00 -8.67
CA LEU A 290 13.78 3.24 -7.90
C LEU A 290 14.61 4.35 -8.56
N GLN A 291 15.50 4.99 -7.82
CA GLN A 291 16.53 5.85 -8.42
C GLN A 291 17.83 5.07 -8.52
N ASN A 292 18.44 5.09 -9.70
CA ASN A 292 19.79 4.56 -9.90
C ASN A 292 20.84 5.61 -9.45
N GLU A 293 22.12 5.24 -9.54
CA GLU A 293 23.24 6.12 -9.15
C GLU A 293 23.33 7.40 -10.01
N THR A 294 22.79 7.40 -11.23
CA THR A 294 22.74 8.59 -12.10
C THR A 294 21.58 9.54 -11.75
N GLY A 295 20.71 9.17 -10.81
CA GLY A 295 19.55 9.95 -10.39
C GLY A 295 18.30 9.75 -11.26
N ASP A 296 18.36 8.83 -12.23
CA ASP A 296 17.27 8.51 -13.14
C ASP A 296 16.25 7.55 -12.49
N LEU A 297 14.98 7.73 -12.85
CA LEU A 297 13.88 6.96 -12.28
C LEU A 297 13.67 5.65 -13.06
N VAL A 298 14.02 4.55 -12.41
CA VAL A 298 13.96 3.20 -12.93
C VAL A 298 12.57 2.61 -12.71
N THR A 299 11.84 2.39 -13.80
CA THR A 299 10.44 1.92 -13.75
C THR A 299 10.27 0.47 -14.22
N GLN A 300 11.22 -0.06 -14.98
CA GLN A 300 11.22 -1.44 -15.45
C GLN A 300 11.72 -2.40 -14.37
N ASP A 301 11.10 -3.57 -14.25
CA ASP A 301 11.40 -4.50 -13.16
C ASP A 301 12.81 -5.13 -13.27
N MET A 302 13.37 -5.22 -14.48
CA MET A 302 14.76 -5.69 -14.68
C MET A 302 15.77 -4.69 -14.13
N GLU A 303 15.66 -3.44 -14.56
CA GLU A 303 16.54 -2.35 -14.13
C GLU A 303 16.42 -2.13 -12.61
N LYS A 304 15.23 -2.28 -12.02
CA LYS A 304 15.07 -2.20 -10.55
C LYS A 304 15.85 -3.29 -9.83
N ALA A 305 15.86 -4.51 -10.38
CA ALA A 305 16.61 -5.62 -9.81
C ALA A 305 18.13 -5.38 -9.89
N GLU A 306 18.59 -4.77 -10.99
CA GLU A 306 20.00 -4.37 -11.16
C GLU A 306 20.40 -3.30 -10.15
N VAL A 307 19.62 -2.21 -10.01
CA VAL A 307 19.88 -1.16 -9.01
C VAL A 307 19.95 -1.71 -7.59
N LEU A 308 19.03 -2.61 -7.22
CA LEU A 308 19.07 -3.25 -5.91
C LEU A 308 20.29 -4.15 -5.76
N ASN A 309 20.63 -4.93 -6.77
CA ASN A 309 21.78 -5.82 -6.75
C ASN A 309 23.10 -5.05 -6.62
N ASP A 310 23.26 -3.94 -7.34
CA ASP A 310 24.43 -3.07 -7.26
C ASP A 310 24.57 -2.45 -5.87
N PHE A 311 23.45 -1.97 -5.31
CA PHE A 311 23.43 -1.49 -3.93
C PHE A 311 23.84 -2.59 -2.93
N PHE A 312 23.29 -3.79 -3.05
CA PHE A 312 23.64 -4.91 -2.16
C PHE A 312 25.10 -5.35 -2.31
N ALA A 313 25.65 -5.32 -3.52
CA ALA A 313 27.06 -5.58 -3.77
C ALA A 313 27.95 -4.50 -3.13
N SER A 314 27.54 -3.23 -3.17
CA SER A 314 28.31 -2.11 -2.62
C SER A 314 28.45 -2.16 -1.09
N VAL A 315 27.44 -2.68 -0.38
CA VAL A 315 27.45 -2.81 1.08
C VAL A 315 28.06 -4.12 1.57
N PHE A 316 28.40 -5.04 0.66
CA PHE A 316 29.11 -6.26 1.01
C PHE A 316 30.59 -5.96 1.25
N THR A 317 30.98 -5.89 2.52
CA THR A 317 32.41 -5.89 2.88
C THR A 317 33.03 -7.22 2.51
N SER A 318 33.92 -7.23 1.52
CA SER A 318 34.82 -8.34 1.29
C SER A 318 35.68 -8.53 2.55
N LYS A 319 35.41 -9.58 3.33
CA LYS A 319 36.40 -10.08 4.30
C LYS A 319 37.58 -10.66 3.49
N CYS A 320 38.45 -9.78 3.02
CA CYS A 320 39.76 -10.18 2.53
C CYS A 320 40.65 -10.36 3.76
N GLY A 321 41.07 -11.60 4.00
CA GLY A 321 42.15 -11.90 4.94
C GLY A 321 41.80 -12.91 6.02
N LEU A 322 41.52 -14.16 5.67
CA LEU A 322 41.99 -15.30 6.46
C LEU A 322 42.02 -16.55 5.57
N SER A 323 43.23 -16.90 5.14
CA SER A 323 43.55 -18.16 4.49
C SER A 323 43.31 -19.30 5.49
N HIS A 324 42.17 -19.96 5.39
CA HIS A 324 42.05 -21.33 5.86
C HIS A 324 41.58 -22.17 4.68
N THR A 325 42.54 -22.87 4.08
CA THR A 325 42.31 -24.10 3.33
C THR A 325 41.51 -25.07 4.19
N ALA A 326 40.20 -25.14 3.98
CA ALA A 326 39.38 -26.24 4.46
C ALA A 326 39.20 -27.21 3.29
N GLN A 327 39.79 -28.39 3.43
CA GLN A 327 39.62 -29.49 2.50
C GLN A 327 38.14 -29.86 2.39
N VAL A 328 37.70 -30.10 1.15
CA VAL A 328 36.42 -30.70 0.83
C VAL A 328 36.42 -32.13 1.37
N THR A 329 35.53 -32.43 2.32
CA THR A 329 35.12 -33.81 2.63
C THR A 329 33.66 -33.99 2.20
N GLU A 330 33.44 -35.13 1.56
CA GLU A 330 32.21 -35.57 0.89
C GLU A 330 30.94 -35.52 1.73
N GLY A 331 29.82 -35.46 1.01
CA GLY A 331 28.47 -35.28 1.55
C GLY A 331 27.99 -36.38 2.49
N ARG A 332 27.02 -36.00 3.32
CA ARG A 332 26.10 -36.93 3.96
C ARG A 332 24.67 -36.51 3.69
N ASP A 333 23.89 -37.50 3.28
CA ASP A 333 22.47 -37.48 3.01
C ASP A 333 21.64 -36.97 4.20
N TRP A 334 20.67 -36.12 3.91
CA TRP A 334 19.76 -35.51 4.90
C TRP A 334 18.47 -36.31 5.15
N GLU A 335 18.42 -37.61 4.82
CA GLU A 335 17.15 -38.38 4.93
C GLU A 335 16.82 -38.93 6.33
N ASN A 336 17.64 -38.70 7.37
CA ASN A 336 17.34 -39.21 8.72
C ASN A 336 17.57 -38.19 9.85
N ALA A 337 17.00 -36.98 9.74
CA ALA A 337 16.91 -36.06 10.87
C ALA A 337 15.52 -36.12 11.51
N GLU A 338 15.41 -36.75 12.69
CA GLU A 338 14.22 -36.63 13.53
C GLU A 338 14.03 -35.17 13.98
N PRO A 339 12.78 -34.68 14.05
CA PRO A 339 12.51 -33.33 14.53
C PRO A 339 12.75 -33.23 16.04
N PRO A 340 13.23 -32.08 16.56
CA PRO A 340 13.48 -31.93 17.99
C PRO A 340 12.15 -31.91 18.77
N THR A 341 12.07 -32.77 19.78
CA THR A 341 10.98 -32.86 20.75
C THR A 341 11.03 -31.66 21.70
N VAL A 342 9.92 -30.93 21.82
CA VAL A 342 9.73 -29.89 22.85
C VAL A 342 9.36 -30.60 24.15
N GLY A 343 10.21 -30.48 25.17
CA GLY A 343 9.90 -30.93 26.53
C GLY A 343 8.85 -30.01 27.16
N GLU A 344 7.77 -30.62 27.63
CA GLU A 344 6.89 -30.04 28.63
C GLU A 344 7.67 -29.96 29.95
N ASP A 345 7.72 -28.78 30.57
CA ASP A 345 7.83 -28.67 32.02
C ASP A 345 7.11 -27.38 32.51
N GLN A 346 6.03 -27.67 33.24
CA GLN A 346 5.38 -27.04 34.40
C GLN A 346 6.12 -25.84 35.06
N VAL A 347 5.50 -24.77 35.57
CA VAL A 347 4.21 -24.53 36.24
C VAL A 347 3.64 -23.17 35.82
#